data_AF-A0A9P1FVB2-F1
#
_entry.id   AF-A0A9P1FVB2-F1
#
_cell.length_a   1.000
_cell.length_b   1.000
_cell.length_c   1.000
_cell.angle_alpha   90.00
_cell.angle_beta   90.00
_cell.angle_gamma   90.00
#
_symmetry.space_group_name_H-M   'P 1'
#
loop_
_entity.id
_entity.type
_entity.pdbx_description
1 polymer ?
#
loop_
_entity_poly.entity_id
_entity_poly.type
_entity_poly.pdbx_seq_one_letter_code
_entity_poly.pdbx_strand_id
1 'polypeptide(L)'
;MPDCLRWRFGIAIGIGILTSHLCSCSLAWGHFLPARRRVEVGRKTLDKDATSGVASVAAANTERCGEWQQELFRIWGSVVALWTGLDCVLDPGVRPEDPAALLKIALPTAFLVAPGAAVAACARLKPKPIGLEEGMDSAAVVFVGDSLTQGTVSANVVEVLADRCKRRQQHLGDFVNAGLNFRALEDVVTDPPAELMKTAAKIRCSHGLVLQLGSNDLIRYLSVPELLRPTEEEWLQNYAKLMHQAATQLGCNGGKVFLVSPPPLGEALSSPEFRLGAEMARRIELVATELGCSYVPLYEACVAYLAAGQKDPTTASRYSLMDFLPGLCVLPWRLYAARQSLSQIQEEQGLDLTVDLVHFGHCYAKLAADVLEQKLGLAESKP
;
A
#
# COMPACT_ATOMS: atom_id res chain seq x y z
N MET A 1 22.43 -11.13 25.24
CA MET A 1 21.35 -10.13 25.44
C MET A 1 20.51 -10.60 26.62
N PRO A 2 20.24 -9.77 27.64
CA PRO A 2 19.43 -10.18 28.78
C PRO A 2 17.97 -10.40 28.36
N ASP A 3 17.30 -11.38 28.96
CA ASP A 3 15.94 -11.80 28.60
C ASP A 3 14.89 -10.67 28.70
N CYS A 4 15.13 -9.66 29.54
CA CYS A 4 14.31 -8.45 29.61
C CYS A 4 14.30 -7.63 28.30
N LEU A 5 15.41 -7.56 27.57
CA LEU A 5 15.49 -6.83 26.30
C LEU A 5 14.77 -7.57 25.17
N ARG A 6 14.82 -8.90 25.16
CA ARG A 6 14.06 -9.72 24.20
C ARG A 6 12.55 -9.59 24.42
N TRP A 7 12.10 -9.58 25.68
CA TRP A 7 10.70 -9.39 26.03
C TRP A 7 10.20 -7.98 25.66
N ARG A 8 11.00 -6.94 25.96
CA ARG A 8 10.70 -5.54 25.61
C ARG A 8 10.68 -5.29 24.09
N PHE A 9 11.58 -5.93 23.33
CA PHE A 9 11.60 -5.84 21.86
C PHE A 9 10.36 -6.49 21.24
N GLY A 10 9.97 -7.67 21.72
CA GLY A 10 8.76 -8.36 21.27
C GLY A 10 7.47 -7.57 21.56
N ILE A 11 7.39 -6.91 22.72
CA ILE A 11 6.24 -6.07 23.08
C ILE A 11 6.20 -4.77 22.25
N ALA A 12 7.33 -4.13 21.97
CA ALA A 12 7.35 -2.91 21.17
C ALA A 12 6.91 -3.16 19.72
N ILE A 13 7.36 -4.26 19.10
CA ILE A 13 6.90 -4.70 17.77
C ILE A 13 5.43 -5.13 17.84
N GLY A 14 5.06 -5.91 18.86
CA GLY A 14 3.68 -6.33 19.11
C GLY A 14 2.72 -5.16 19.24
N ILE A 15 3.07 -4.11 20.00
CA ILE A 15 2.27 -2.89 20.16
C ILE A 15 2.25 -2.06 18.88
N GLY A 16 3.33 -1.99 18.09
CA GLY A 16 3.30 -1.35 16.77
C GLY A 16 2.30 -2.01 15.81
N ILE A 17 2.28 -3.35 15.79
CA ILE A 17 1.34 -4.14 14.98
C ILE A 17 -0.09 -4.03 15.57
N LEU A 18 -0.24 -4.16 16.89
CA LEU A 18 -1.54 -4.08 17.58
C LEU A 18 -2.14 -2.68 17.49
N THR A 19 -1.35 -1.60 17.52
CA THR A 19 -1.83 -0.22 17.34
C THR A 19 -2.25 0.06 15.90
N SER A 20 -1.63 -0.59 14.90
CA SER A 20 -2.13 -0.56 13.52
C SER A 20 -3.49 -1.27 13.38
N HIS A 21 -3.70 -2.38 14.10
CA HIS A 21 -5.00 -3.05 14.19
C HIS A 21 -6.03 -2.25 15.00
N LEU A 22 -5.67 -1.70 16.17
CA LEU A 22 -6.57 -0.93 17.04
C LEU A 22 -6.93 0.45 16.45
N CYS A 23 -6.05 1.07 15.65
CA CYS A 23 -6.41 2.26 14.87
C CYS A 23 -7.52 1.99 13.85
N SER A 24 -7.74 0.73 13.43
CA SER A 24 -8.90 0.37 12.59
C SER A 24 -10.23 0.41 13.37
N CYS A 25 -10.21 0.35 14.70
CA CYS A 25 -11.41 0.41 15.55
C CYS A 25 -11.73 1.84 16.04
N SER A 26 -10.75 2.75 16.11
CA SER A 26 -10.93 4.08 16.72
C SER A 26 -11.48 5.16 15.78
N LEU A 27 -11.62 4.90 14.48
CA LEU A 27 -12.19 5.86 13.51
C LEU A 27 -13.71 6.06 13.65
N ALA A 28 -14.38 5.33 14.56
CA ALA A 28 -15.82 5.46 14.82
C ALA A 28 -16.22 6.63 15.76
N TRP A 29 -15.28 7.39 16.35
CA TRP A 29 -15.57 8.34 17.44
C TRP A 29 -15.06 9.78 17.22
N GLY A 30 -14.97 10.23 15.97
CA GLY A 30 -14.34 11.50 15.59
C GLY A 30 -15.27 12.61 15.07
N HIS A 31 -16.54 12.70 15.49
CA HIS A 31 -17.39 13.85 15.14
C HIS A 31 -17.55 14.77 16.33
N PHE A 32 -16.79 15.87 16.40
CA PHE A 32 -17.21 17.18 16.91
C PHE A 32 -16.02 18.14 16.82
N LEU A 33 -15.98 19.03 15.82
CA LEU A 33 -15.38 20.38 15.87
C LEU A 33 -15.75 21.15 14.57
N PRO A 34 -16.17 22.43 14.64
CA PRO A 34 -16.72 23.15 13.49
C PRO A 34 -15.65 23.78 12.57
N ALA A 35 -16.00 23.86 11.29
CA ALA A 35 -15.17 24.33 10.19
C ALA A 35 -14.74 25.81 10.29
N ARG A 36 -13.46 26.08 9.98
CA ARG A 36 -12.98 27.45 9.68
C ARG A 36 -13.10 27.72 8.18
N ARG A 37 -13.85 28.77 7.81
CA ARG A 37 -13.85 29.35 6.46
C ARG A 37 -12.47 29.87 6.09
N ARG A 38 -12.03 29.61 4.86
CA ARG A 38 -10.87 30.28 4.25
C ARG A 38 -11.32 31.01 2.97
N VAL A 39 -10.78 32.21 2.83
CA VAL A 39 -11.05 33.25 1.84
C VAL A 39 -10.45 32.90 0.48
N GLU A 40 -11.20 33.15 -0.59
CA GLU A 40 -10.75 33.08 -1.99
C GLU A 40 -9.74 34.19 -2.31
N VAL A 41 -8.65 33.83 -2.98
CA VAL A 41 -7.88 34.76 -3.82
C VAL A 41 -7.54 34.04 -5.13
N GLY A 42 -8.12 34.52 -6.22
CA GLY A 42 -7.80 34.05 -7.57
C GLY A 42 -6.55 34.72 -8.12
N ARG A 43 -5.79 33.98 -8.96
CA ARG A 43 -5.09 34.56 -10.11
C ARG A 43 -4.70 33.48 -11.12
N LYS A 44 -5.11 33.70 -12.37
CA LYS A 44 -4.63 33.02 -13.59
C LYS A 44 -3.18 33.43 -13.88
N THR A 45 -2.37 32.50 -14.38
CA THR A 45 -1.40 32.73 -15.47
C THR A 45 -0.99 31.42 -16.15
N LEU A 46 -0.83 31.51 -17.47
CA LEU A 46 -0.49 30.48 -18.45
C LEU A 46 0.98 29.98 -18.40
N ASP A 47 1.13 28.75 -18.89
CA ASP A 47 2.23 28.06 -19.59
C ASP A 47 3.70 28.32 -19.26
N LYS A 48 4.38 27.24 -18.83
CA LYS A 48 5.73 26.87 -19.28
C LYS A 48 5.90 25.35 -19.37
N ASP A 49 6.38 24.93 -20.54
CA ASP A 49 6.57 23.58 -21.05
C ASP A 49 7.60 22.68 -20.34
N ALA A 50 7.35 21.37 -20.44
CA ALA A 50 8.22 20.18 -20.45
C ALA A 50 9.29 19.95 -19.36
N THR A 51 9.82 21.00 -18.72
CA THR A 51 10.65 20.90 -17.50
C THR A 51 9.78 20.84 -16.23
N SER A 52 8.49 21.10 -16.38
CA SER A 52 7.49 21.12 -15.29
C SER A 52 7.19 19.74 -14.70
N GLY A 53 7.35 18.64 -15.46
CA GLY A 53 7.06 17.29 -14.96
C GLY A 53 8.10 16.78 -13.95
N VAL A 54 9.39 16.98 -14.21
CA VAL A 54 10.45 16.58 -13.26
C VAL A 54 10.42 17.48 -12.03
N ALA A 55 10.15 18.78 -12.22
CA ALA A 55 9.98 19.73 -11.13
C ALA A 55 8.73 19.44 -10.27
N SER A 56 7.61 18.99 -10.87
CA SER A 56 6.40 18.63 -10.12
C SER A 56 6.57 17.35 -9.33
N VAL A 57 7.24 16.33 -9.88
CA VAL A 57 7.56 15.08 -9.14
C VAL A 57 8.51 15.37 -7.97
N ALA A 58 9.54 16.20 -8.18
CA ALA A 58 10.47 16.60 -7.13
C ALA A 58 9.79 17.45 -6.03
N ALA A 59 8.93 18.40 -6.40
CA ALA A 59 8.16 19.21 -5.46
C ALA A 59 7.19 18.35 -4.65
N ALA A 60 6.46 17.44 -5.32
CA ALA A 60 5.53 16.54 -4.66
C ALA A 60 6.26 15.54 -3.74
N ASN A 61 7.47 15.11 -4.06
CA ASN A 61 8.28 14.27 -3.16
C ASN A 61 8.79 15.03 -1.95
N THR A 62 9.08 16.33 -2.11
CA THR A 62 9.49 17.21 -1.01
C THR A 62 8.35 17.45 -0.02
N GLU A 63 7.12 17.69 -0.52
CA GLU A 63 5.93 17.82 0.31
C GLU A 63 5.64 16.53 1.10
N ARG A 64 5.70 15.37 0.44
CA ARG A 64 5.48 14.06 1.08
C ARG A 64 6.52 13.74 2.15
N CYS A 65 7.77 14.13 1.93
CA CYS A 65 8.82 14.04 2.95
C CYS A 65 8.45 14.85 4.20
N GLY A 66 7.90 16.06 4.03
CA GLY A 66 7.46 16.90 5.13
C GLY A 66 6.27 16.30 5.90
N GLU A 67 5.27 15.77 5.20
CA GLU A 67 4.13 15.09 5.84
C GLU A 67 4.57 13.85 6.63
N TRP A 68 5.44 13.03 6.02
CA TRP A 68 5.95 11.83 6.67
C TRP A 68 6.74 12.16 7.93
N GLN A 69 7.60 13.18 7.88
CA GLN A 69 8.33 13.65 9.06
C GLN A 69 7.38 14.11 10.16
N GLN A 70 6.34 14.87 9.82
CA GLN A 70 5.35 15.32 10.81
C GLN A 70 4.61 14.15 11.46
N GLU A 71 4.11 13.19 10.69
CA GLU A 71 3.43 12.02 11.24
C GLU A 71 4.37 11.11 12.03
N LEU A 72 5.61 10.93 11.57
CA LEU A 72 6.64 10.21 12.30
C LEU A 72 6.90 10.86 13.65
N PHE A 73 7.17 12.16 13.70
CA PHE A 73 7.44 12.84 14.97
C PHE A 73 6.24 12.80 15.91
N ARG A 74 5.01 12.91 15.39
CA ARG A 74 3.78 12.76 16.18
C ARG A 74 3.71 11.36 16.81
N ILE A 75 3.76 10.31 16.01
CA ILE A 75 3.62 8.93 16.50
C ILE A 75 4.78 8.56 17.42
N TRP A 76 6.02 8.82 16.99
CA TRP A 76 7.22 8.53 17.74
C TRP A 76 7.23 9.26 19.09
N GLY A 77 6.95 10.56 19.09
CA GLY A 77 6.86 11.35 20.32
C GLY A 77 5.77 10.84 21.27
N SER A 78 4.59 10.49 20.75
CA SER A 78 3.51 9.93 21.57
C SER A 78 3.86 8.59 22.20
N VAL A 79 4.47 7.67 21.45
CA VAL A 79 4.85 6.34 21.97
C VAL A 79 5.95 6.46 23.02
N VAL A 80 6.98 7.28 22.75
CA VAL A 80 8.06 7.51 23.72
C VAL A 80 7.53 8.14 25.00
N ALA A 81 6.65 9.15 24.89
CA ALA A 81 6.05 9.79 26.06
C ALA A 81 5.18 8.84 26.88
N LEU A 82 4.32 8.06 26.21
CA LEU A 82 3.45 7.08 26.88
C LEU A 82 4.26 6.01 27.61
N TRP A 83 5.27 5.46 26.94
CA TRP A 83 6.12 4.42 27.51
C TRP A 83 6.97 4.94 28.67
N THR A 84 7.55 6.14 28.53
CA THR A 84 8.31 6.79 29.61
C THR A 84 7.41 7.05 30.82
N GLY A 85 6.17 7.51 30.59
CA GLY A 85 5.19 7.69 31.66
C GLY A 85 4.80 6.38 32.35
N LEU A 86 4.64 5.30 31.58
CA LEU A 86 4.35 3.97 32.12
C LEU A 86 5.52 3.45 32.99
N ASP A 87 6.76 3.61 32.53
CA ASP A 87 7.95 3.22 33.30
C ASP A 87 8.08 4.04 34.60
N CYS A 88 7.74 5.34 34.59
CA CYS A 88 7.68 6.15 35.81
C CYS A 88 6.63 5.65 36.83
N VAL A 89 5.53 5.05 36.35
CA VAL A 89 4.48 4.50 37.23
C VAL A 89 4.86 3.12 37.75
N LEU A 90 5.49 2.29 36.93
CA LEU A 90 5.75 0.88 37.24
C LEU A 90 7.10 0.64 37.94
N ASP A 91 8.09 1.50 37.73
CA ASP A 91 9.41 1.39 38.34
C ASP A 91 9.64 2.48 39.40
N PRO A 92 9.54 2.16 40.70
CA PRO A 92 9.73 3.13 41.79
C PRO A 92 11.17 3.67 41.87
N GLY A 93 12.12 3.05 41.14
CA GLY A 93 13.48 3.56 41.00
C GLY A 93 13.61 4.74 40.02
N VAL A 94 12.58 5.00 39.22
CA VAL A 94 12.55 6.09 38.24
C VAL A 94 11.98 7.33 38.91
N ARG A 95 12.84 8.34 39.10
CA ARG A 95 12.44 9.64 39.64
C ARG A 95 12.08 10.58 38.49
N PRO A 96 10.81 10.91 38.27
CA PRO A 96 10.39 11.78 37.16
C PRO A 96 10.96 13.21 37.28
N GLU A 97 11.32 13.64 38.48
CA GLU A 97 12.01 14.91 38.73
C GLU A 97 13.50 14.92 38.34
N ASP A 98 14.10 13.77 38.02
CA ASP A 98 15.48 13.66 37.52
C ASP A 98 15.50 13.54 35.98
N PRO A 99 15.87 14.60 35.25
CA PRO A 99 15.93 14.57 33.79
C PRO A 99 16.89 13.51 33.26
N ALA A 100 17.97 13.17 34.00
CA ALA A 100 18.92 12.17 33.58
C ALA A 100 18.34 10.75 33.68
N ALA A 101 17.52 10.48 34.71
CA ALA A 101 16.79 9.22 34.85
C ALA A 101 15.77 9.05 33.72
N LEU A 102 15.01 10.10 33.40
CA LEU A 102 14.07 10.09 32.28
C LEU A 102 14.77 9.85 30.94
N LEU A 103 15.92 10.51 30.70
CA LEU A 103 16.66 10.34 29.45
C LEU A 103 17.17 8.90 29.26
N LYS A 104 17.60 8.24 30.34
CA LYS A 104 18.06 6.84 30.31
C LYS A 104 16.98 5.85 29.87
N ILE A 105 15.71 6.21 30.03
CA ILE A 105 14.55 5.38 29.65
C ILE A 105 14.03 5.80 28.28
N ALA A 106 13.87 7.10 28.08
CA ALA A 106 13.33 7.65 26.85
C ALA A 106 14.23 7.33 25.66
N LEU A 107 15.56 7.40 25.81
CA LEU A 107 16.50 7.23 24.69
C LEU A 107 16.49 5.79 24.12
N PRO A 108 16.63 4.72 24.92
CA PRO A 108 16.52 3.36 24.38
C PRO A 108 15.14 3.08 23.77
N THR A 109 14.07 3.51 24.44
CA THR A 109 12.70 3.36 23.92
C THR A 109 12.53 4.06 22.59
N ALA A 110 13.05 5.29 22.47
CA ALA A 110 13.02 6.07 21.25
C ALA A 110 13.68 5.36 20.07
N PHE A 111 14.83 4.71 20.27
CA PHE A 111 15.48 3.90 19.24
C PHE A 111 14.67 2.65 18.89
N LEU A 112 14.05 2.00 19.87
CA LEU A 112 13.26 0.78 19.67
C LEU A 112 11.97 1.04 18.88
N VAL A 113 11.31 2.17 19.12
CA VAL A 113 9.99 2.47 18.54
C VAL A 113 10.07 3.26 17.22
N ALA A 114 11.22 3.85 16.91
CA ALA A 114 11.43 4.63 15.68
C ALA A 114 11.08 3.86 14.38
N PRO A 115 11.47 2.58 14.20
CA PRO A 115 11.11 1.83 13.01
C PRO A 115 9.60 1.62 12.86
N GLY A 116 8.92 1.24 13.95
CA GLY A 116 7.47 1.07 13.96
C GLY A 116 6.73 2.40 13.72
N ALA A 117 7.21 3.49 14.31
CA ALA A 117 6.65 4.83 14.08
C ALA A 117 6.82 5.29 12.63
N ALA A 118 7.94 4.97 11.97
CA ALA A 118 8.19 5.26 10.57
C ALA A 118 7.21 4.55 9.63
N VAL A 119 6.94 3.25 9.89
CA VAL A 119 5.95 2.47 9.15
C VAL A 119 4.54 3.01 9.41
N ALA A 120 4.20 3.30 10.67
CA ALA A 120 2.90 3.86 11.03
C ALA A 120 2.67 5.25 10.42
N ALA A 121 3.71 6.08 10.32
CA ALA A 121 3.65 7.36 9.62
C ALA A 121 3.32 7.16 8.14
N CYS A 122 3.95 6.18 7.46
CA CYS A 122 3.60 5.82 6.09
C CYS A 122 2.15 5.32 5.98
N ALA A 123 1.65 4.57 6.95
CA ALA A 123 0.26 4.12 6.98
C ALA A 123 -0.73 5.30 7.00
N ARG A 124 -0.35 6.42 7.63
CA ARG A 124 -1.16 7.64 7.77
C ARG A 124 -0.91 8.69 6.67
N LEU A 125 0.10 8.48 5.82
CA LEU A 125 0.31 9.37 4.68
C LEU A 125 -0.93 9.36 3.82
N LYS A 126 -1.41 10.56 3.49
CA LYS A 126 -2.52 10.71 2.56
C LYS A 126 -2.09 10.13 1.20
N PRO A 127 -2.96 9.36 0.51
CA PRO A 127 -2.76 9.08 -0.90
C PRO A 127 -2.57 10.40 -1.68
N LYS A 128 -1.59 10.46 -2.59
CA LYS A 128 -1.53 11.52 -3.60
C LYS A 128 -2.43 11.13 -4.77
N PRO A 129 -2.98 12.14 -5.46
CA PRO A 129 -4.32 12.66 -5.19
C PRO A 129 -5.39 11.56 -5.26
N ILE A 130 -6.63 11.93 -4.99
CA ILE A 130 -7.82 11.12 -5.24
C ILE A 130 -8.11 9.97 -4.25
N GLY A 131 -8.25 10.32 -2.97
CA GLY A 131 -9.38 9.71 -2.24
C GLY A 131 -10.67 10.08 -2.96
N LEU A 132 -11.67 9.19 -2.99
CA LEU A 132 -13.01 9.51 -3.49
C LEU A 132 -13.47 10.82 -2.81
N GLU A 133 -13.51 11.93 -3.54
CA GLU A 133 -13.93 13.21 -2.96
C GLU A 133 -15.44 13.17 -2.73
N GLU A 134 -15.91 13.74 -1.61
CA GLU A 134 -17.34 13.88 -1.37
C GLU A 134 -17.98 14.68 -2.52
N GLY A 135 -18.94 14.07 -3.22
CA GLY A 135 -19.62 14.68 -4.36
C GLY A 135 -18.97 14.39 -5.73
N MET A 136 -17.99 13.49 -5.81
CA MET A 136 -17.48 13.03 -7.11
C MET A 136 -18.50 12.11 -7.81
N ASP A 137 -19.05 12.58 -8.93
CA ASP A 137 -20.07 11.85 -9.71
C ASP A 137 -19.49 11.07 -10.91
N SER A 138 -18.27 11.40 -11.35
CA SER A 138 -17.65 10.76 -12.52
C SER A 138 -16.12 10.80 -12.48
N ALA A 139 -15.50 9.79 -13.10
CA ALA A 139 -14.05 9.67 -13.25
C ALA A 139 -13.70 8.99 -14.58
N ALA A 140 -12.44 9.07 -15.01
CA ALA A 140 -11.92 8.22 -16.07
C ALA A 140 -11.88 6.76 -15.61
N VAL A 141 -11.15 6.52 -14.52
CA VAL A 141 -10.92 5.21 -13.93
C VAL A 141 -10.87 5.34 -12.41
N VAL A 142 -11.48 4.40 -11.68
CA VAL A 142 -11.31 4.29 -10.22
C VAL A 142 -10.50 3.06 -9.88
N PHE A 143 -9.42 3.21 -9.11
CA PHE A 143 -8.57 2.11 -8.64
C PHE A 143 -8.81 1.87 -7.16
N VAL A 144 -9.50 0.77 -6.83
CA VAL A 144 -9.66 0.27 -5.47
C VAL A 144 -8.59 -0.79 -5.22
N GLY A 145 -7.82 -0.63 -4.14
CA GLY A 145 -6.81 -1.62 -3.80
C GLY A 145 -6.11 -1.37 -2.49
N ASP A 146 -4.91 -1.90 -2.35
CA ASP A 146 -4.11 -1.83 -1.13
C ASP A 146 -2.96 -0.81 -1.21
N SER A 147 -1.87 -1.05 -0.46
CA SER A 147 -0.65 -0.23 -0.49
C SER A 147 0.01 -0.17 -1.87
N LEU A 148 -0.17 -1.20 -2.70
CA LEU A 148 0.39 -1.25 -4.06
C LEU A 148 -0.33 -0.27 -4.99
N THR A 149 -1.65 -0.15 -4.84
CA THR A 149 -2.45 0.87 -5.53
C THR A 149 -2.10 2.26 -5.00
N GLN A 150 -1.97 2.42 -3.67
CA GLN A 150 -1.68 3.71 -3.05
C GLN A 150 -0.27 4.25 -3.39
N GLY A 151 0.72 3.37 -3.57
CA GLY A 151 2.08 3.77 -4.00
C GLY A 151 2.80 4.66 -2.99
N THR A 152 2.65 4.39 -1.68
CA THR A 152 3.33 5.18 -0.63
C THR A 152 4.78 4.80 -0.43
N VAL A 153 5.05 3.50 -0.42
CA VAL A 153 6.40 2.94 -0.34
C VAL A 153 6.67 1.99 -1.51
N SER A 154 5.82 2.07 -2.54
CA SER A 154 5.85 1.32 -3.78
C SER A 154 5.69 2.29 -4.94
N ALA A 155 6.02 1.87 -6.16
CA ALA A 155 5.74 2.66 -7.34
C ALA A 155 4.22 2.85 -7.53
N ASN A 156 3.82 4.07 -7.89
CA ASN A 156 2.43 4.45 -8.07
C ASN A 156 2.00 4.25 -9.54
N VAL A 157 1.36 3.12 -9.83
CA VAL A 157 0.91 2.77 -11.19
C VAL A 157 -0.14 3.76 -11.71
N VAL A 158 -1.01 4.28 -10.83
CA VAL A 158 -2.06 5.25 -11.20
C VAL A 158 -1.43 6.55 -11.72
N GLU A 159 -0.38 7.03 -11.06
CA GLU A 159 0.38 8.20 -11.50
C GLU A 159 1.09 7.96 -12.84
N VAL A 160 1.70 6.78 -13.02
CA VAL A 160 2.33 6.41 -14.30
C VAL A 160 1.32 6.40 -15.45
N LEU A 161 0.12 5.86 -15.23
CA LEU A 161 -0.97 5.84 -16.21
C LEU A 161 -1.45 7.26 -16.56
N ALA A 162 -1.72 8.08 -15.54
CA ALA A 162 -2.16 9.45 -15.73
C ALA A 162 -1.12 10.28 -16.51
N ASP A 163 0.17 10.14 -16.16
CA ASP A 163 1.27 10.83 -16.83
C ASP A 163 1.45 10.39 -18.28
N ARG A 164 1.25 9.10 -18.59
CA ARG A 164 1.28 8.61 -19.98
C ARG A 164 0.15 9.21 -20.79
N CYS A 165 -1.09 9.21 -20.28
CA CYS A 165 -2.23 9.82 -20.96
C CYS A 165 -2.01 11.33 -21.20
N LYS A 166 -1.50 12.03 -20.19
CA LYS A 166 -1.15 13.47 -20.30
C LYS A 166 -0.09 13.73 -21.37
N ARG A 167 0.97 12.91 -21.43
CA ARG A 167 2.02 13.04 -22.46
C ARG A 167 1.51 12.78 -23.88
N ARG A 168 0.52 11.90 -24.03
CA ARG A 168 -0.19 11.65 -25.30
C ARG A 168 -1.28 12.69 -25.59
N GLN A 169 -1.42 13.73 -24.75
CA GLN A 169 -2.46 14.76 -24.88
C GLN A 169 -3.89 14.17 -24.88
N GLN A 170 -4.09 13.02 -24.22
CA GLN A 170 -5.39 12.38 -24.07
C GLN A 170 -6.09 12.96 -22.83
N HIS A 171 -7.21 13.65 -23.04
CA HIS A 171 -8.04 14.19 -21.97
C HIS A 171 -9.12 13.18 -21.54
N LEU A 172 -8.73 12.17 -20.77
CA LEU A 172 -9.63 11.06 -20.39
C LEU A 172 -10.49 11.33 -19.15
N GLY A 173 -10.17 12.40 -18.41
CA GLY A 173 -10.74 12.71 -17.09
C GLY A 173 -9.83 12.27 -15.95
N ASP A 174 -10.39 12.20 -14.74
CA ASP A 174 -9.63 11.91 -13.52
C ASP A 174 -9.40 10.41 -13.34
N PHE A 175 -8.15 10.04 -13.05
CA PHE A 175 -7.83 8.72 -12.50
C PHE A 175 -8.02 8.82 -11.00
N VAL A 176 -8.66 7.88 -10.32
CA VAL A 176 -8.93 7.95 -8.87
C VAL A 176 -8.15 6.85 -8.14
N ASN A 177 -7.31 7.21 -7.16
CA ASN A 177 -6.51 6.28 -6.35
C ASN A 177 -7.14 6.02 -4.98
N ALA A 178 -8.06 5.05 -4.94
CA ALA A 178 -8.72 4.57 -3.73
C ALA A 178 -7.96 3.41 -3.06
N GLY A 179 -6.62 3.45 -3.08
CA GLY A 179 -5.76 2.47 -2.41
C GLY A 179 -5.68 2.69 -0.89
N LEU A 180 -5.81 1.60 -0.12
CA LEU A 180 -5.74 1.61 1.34
C LEU A 180 -4.59 0.72 1.84
N ASN A 181 -3.56 1.33 2.44
CA ASN A 181 -2.45 0.60 3.05
C ASN A 181 -2.91 -0.52 3.99
N PHE A 182 -2.23 -1.67 3.92
CA PHE A 182 -2.38 -2.85 4.80
C PHE A 182 -3.76 -3.53 4.78
N ARG A 183 -4.62 -3.22 3.80
CA ARG A 183 -5.94 -3.84 3.67
C ARG A 183 -5.89 -5.12 2.86
N ALA A 184 -6.43 -6.18 3.45
CA ALA A 184 -6.79 -7.39 2.73
C ALA A 184 -8.21 -7.26 2.14
N LEU A 185 -8.58 -8.19 1.28
CA LEU A 185 -9.90 -8.19 0.63
C LEU A 185 -11.04 -8.24 1.63
N GLU A 186 -10.95 -9.09 2.65
CA GLU A 186 -11.96 -9.19 3.70
C GLU A 186 -12.17 -7.85 4.39
N ASP A 187 -11.09 -7.10 4.68
CA ASP A 187 -11.21 -5.79 5.28
C ASP A 187 -12.10 -4.94 4.39
N VAL A 188 -11.74 -4.76 3.11
CA VAL A 188 -12.44 -3.86 2.16
C VAL A 188 -13.90 -4.24 1.92
N VAL A 189 -14.23 -5.54 1.95
CA VAL A 189 -15.56 -6.06 1.62
C VAL A 189 -16.52 -6.08 2.82
N THR A 190 -15.98 -6.22 4.04
CA THR A 190 -16.77 -6.30 5.27
C THR A 190 -16.94 -4.93 5.94
N ASP A 191 -17.71 -4.84 7.03
CA ASP A 191 -18.10 -3.56 7.66
C ASP A 191 -17.14 -3.20 8.83
N PRO A 192 -16.59 -1.97 8.94
CA PRO A 192 -16.65 -0.81 8.05
C PRO A 192 -15.33 -0.58 7.31
N PRO A 193 -15.18 -1.14 6.11
CA PRO A 193 -15.01 -0.32 4.89
C PRO A 193 -15.98 -0.62 3.71
N ALA A 194 -17.17 -1.17 3.97
CA ALA A 194 -18.27 -1.23 3.00
C ALA A 194 -18.59 0.13 2.33
N GLU A 195 -18.28 1.26 2.98
CA GLU A 195 -18.47 2.60 2.39
C GLU A 195 -17.54 2.91 1.23
N LEU A 196 -16.32 2.36 1.19
CA LEU A 196 -15.40 2.56 0.06
C LEU A 196 -15.99 1.93 -1.21
N MET A 197 -16.40 0.67 -1.11
CA MET A 197 -16.98 -0.08 -2.22
C MET A 197 -18.28 0.55 -2.70
N LYS A 198 -19.16 0.95 -1.77
CA LYS A 198 -20.41 1.67 -2.09
C LYS A 198 -20.14 3.01 -2.78
N THR A 199 -19.12 3.75 -2.34
CA THR A 199 -18.79 5.05 -2.93
C THR A 199 -18.20 4.86 -4.32
N ALA A 200 -17.23 3.95 -4.48
CA ALA A 200 -16.61 3.65 -5.76
C ALA A 200 -17.64 3.15 -6.78
N ALA A 201 -18.59 2.30 -6.37
CA ALA A 201 -19.67 1.79 -7.22
C ALA A 201 -20.64 2.88 -7.72
N LYS A 202 -20.74 4.02 -7.04
CA LYS A 202 -21.60 5.16 -7.45
C LYS A 202 -20.93 6.04 -8.49
N ILE A 203 -19.60 6.01 -8.62
CA ILE A 203 -18.87 6.87 -9.56
C ILE A 203 -19.03 6.35 -10.98
N ARG A 204 -19.52 7.21 -11.87
CA ARG A 204 -19.60 6.88 -13.30
C ARG A 204 -18.20 6.93 -13.92
N CYS A 205 -17.65 5.75 -14.19
CA CYS A 205 -16.33 5.62 -14.81
C CYS A 205 -16.43 5.52 -16.33
N SER A 206 -15.69 6.35 -17.07
CA SER A 206 -15.68 6.29 -18.55
C SER A 206 -14.92 5.08 -19.08
N HIS A 207 -13.84 4.66 -18.42
CA HIS A 207 -12.99 3.54 -18.80
C HIS A 207 -13.12 2.33 -17.85
N GLY A 208 -13.50 2.56 -16.58
CA GLY A 208 -13.96 1.50 -15.69
C GLY A 208 -13.45 1.62 -14.25
N LEU A 209 -13.70 0.57 -13.47
CA LEU A 209 -13.25 0.45 -12.10
C LEU A 209 -12.33 -0.75 -11.98
N VAL A 210 -11.16 -0.55 -11.38
CA VAL A 210 -10.11 -1.53 -11.19
C VAL A 210 -10.10 -1.96 -9.72
N LEU A 211 -10.18 -3.27 -9.47
CA LEU A 211 -10.04 -3.86 -8.15
C LEU A 211 -8.74 -4.68 -8.10
N GLN A 212 -7.80 -4.26 -7.25
CA GLN A 212 -6.53 -4.94 -7.03
C GLN A 212 -6.32 -5.19 -5.53
N LEU A 213 -6.70 -6.38 -5.06
CA LEU A 213 -6.55 -6.83 -3.67
C LEU A 213 -6.17 -8.31 -3.65
N GLY A 214 -5.27 -8.69 -2.74
CA GLY A 214 -4.86 -10.08 -2.55
C GLY A 214 -3.47 -10.25 -1.97
N SER A 215 -2.57 -9.28 -2.19
CA SER A 215 -1.20 -9.35 -1.65
C SER A 215 -1.21 -9.43 -0.12
N ASN A 216 -2.02 -8.61 0.54
CA ASN A 216 -2.19 -8.67 2.00
C ASN A 216 -2.92 -9.93 2.48
N ASP A 217 -3.85 -10.49 1.70
CA ASP A 217 -4.50 -11.78 2.02
C ASP A 217 -3.47 -12.91 2.05
N LEU A 218 -2.58 -12.96 1.06
CA LEU A 218 -1.49 -13.93 1.00
C LEU A 218 -0.48 -13.73 2.13
N ILE A 219 -0.07 -12.48 2.40
CA ILE A 219 0.81 -12.16 3.55
C ILE A 219 0.18 -12.63 4.87
N ARG A 220 -1.12 -12.37 5.08
CA ARG A 220 -1.84 -12.81 6.28
C ARG A 220 -1.85 -14.33 6.39
N TYR A 221 -2.19 -15.03 5.31
CA TYR A 221 -2.20 -16.49 5.27
C TYR A 221 -0.83 -17.08 5.65
N LEU A 222 0.25 -16.55 5.06
CA LEU A 222 1.62 -17.00 5.31
C LEU A 222 2.13 -16.63 6.71
N SER A 223 1.61 -15.57 7.31
CA SER A 223 1.98 -15.12 8.66
C SER A 223 1.38 -15.98 9.77
N VAL A 224 0.31 -16.74 9.49
CA VAL A 224 -0.27 -17.70 10.44
C VAL A 224 0.62 -18.94 10.52
N PRO A 225 0.99 -19.43 11.71
CA PRO A 225 1.71 -20.68 11.88
C PRO A 225 0.98 -21.84 11.20
N GLU A 226 1.70 -22.71 10.50
CA GLU A 226 1.13 -23.80 9.70
C GLU A 226 0.09 -24.66 10.45
N LEU A 227 0.34 -24.95 11.73
CA LEU A 227 -0.57 -25.73 12.59
C LEU A 227 -1.94 -25.05 12.85
N LEU A 228 -1.99 -23.72 12.77
CA LEU A 228 -3.20 -22.91 13.02
C LEU A 228 -3.82 -22.41 11.72
N ARG A 229 -3.20 -22.70 10.59
CA ARG A 229 -3.60 -22.18 9.29
C ARG A 229 -4.75 -23.02 8.74
N PRO A 230 -5.79 -22.42 8.16
CA PRO A 230 -6.76 -23.18 7.37
C PRO A 230 -6.04 -23.90 6.22
N THR A 231 -6.65 -24.98 5.73
CA THR A 231 -6.09 -25.66 4.55
C THR A 231 -6.02 -24.68 3.38
N GLU A 232 -5.05 -24.88 2.47
CA GLU A 232 -4.89 -24.00 1.30
C GLU A 232 -6.19 -23.89 0.50
N GLU A 233 -6.88 -25.01 0.28
CA GLU A 233 -8.13 -25.03 -0.48
C GLU A 233 -9.26 -24.26 0.24
N GLU A 234 -9.44 -24.44 1.55
CA GLU A 234 -10.45 -23.68 2.31
C GLU A 234 -10.18 -22.17 2.26
N TRP A 235 -8.92 -21.77 2.41
CA TRP A 235 -8.53 -20.37 2.33
C TRP A 235 -8.78 -19.79 0.93
N LEU A 236 -8.36 -20.49 -0.12
CA LEU A 236 -8.55 -20.07 -1.51
C LEU A 236 -10.03 -20.00 -1.89
N GLN A 237 -10.85 -20.92 -1.41
CA GLN A 237 -12.30 -20.88 -1.58
C GLN A 237 -12.92 -19.67 -0.89
N ASN A 238 -12.49 -19.36 0.34
CA ASN A 238 -12.96 -18.16 1.03
C ASN A 238 -12.51 -16.87 0.32
N TYR A 239 -11.27 -16.80 -0.15
CA TYR A 239 -10.77 -15.68 -0.94
C TYR A 239 -11.58 -15.48 -2.23
N ALA A 240 -11.87 -16.55 -2.97
CA ALA A 240 -12.70 -16.50 -4.17
C ALA A 240 -14.12 -15.99 -3.86
N LYS A 241 -14.72 -16.45 -2.75
CA LYS A 241 -16.03 -15.99 -2.29
C LYS A 241 -16.04 -14.49 -1.97
N LEU A 242 -15.01 -14.01 -1.26
CA LEU A 242 -14.87 -12.58 -0.97
C LEU A 242 -14.66 -11.76 -2.25
N MET A 243 -13.90 -12.27 -3.23
CA MET A 243 -13.69 -11.60 -4.51
C MET A 243 -14.99 -11.51 -5.30
N HIS A 244 -15.78 -12.58 -5.32
CA HIS A 244 -17.11 -12.58 -5.91
C HIS A 244 -18.03 -11.54 -5.25
N GLN A 245 -18.01 -11.45 -3.91
CA GLN A 245 -18.77 -10.43 -3.17
C GLN A 245 -18.31 -9.01 -3.53
N ALA A 246 -16.99 -8.77 -3.55
CA ALA A 246 -16.41 -7.47 -3.91
C ALA A 246 -16.84 -7.03 -5.32
N ALA A 247 -16.67 -7.91 -6.32
CA ALA A 247 -17.05 -7.64 -7.69
C ALA A 247 -18.56 -7.39 -7.84
N THR A 248 -19.39 -8.11 -7.09
CA THR A 248 -20.85 -7.89 -7.06
C THR A 248 -21.20 -6.53 -6.46
N GLN A 249 -20.57 -6.13 -5.35
CA GLN A 249 -20.78 -4.82 -4.72
C GLN A 249 -20.39 -3.65 -5.64
N LEU A 250 -19.38 -3.85 -6.49
CA LEU A 250 -18.94 -2.88 -7.51
C LEU A 250 -19.84 -2.84 -8.75
N GLY A 251 -20.91 -3.65 -8.79
CA GLY A 251 -21.87 -3.64 -9.88
C GLY A 251 -21.35 -4.31 -11.15
N CYS A 252 -20.55 -5.38 -11.04
CA CYS A 252 -19.94 -6.03 -12.20
C CYS A 252 -20.94 -6.64 -13.21
N ASN A 253 -22.22 -6.83 -12.87
CA ASN A 253 -23.25 -7.38 -13.75
C ASN A 253 -23.47 -6.54 -15.04
N GLY A 254 -22.58 -6.68 -16.04
CA GLY A 254 -22.53 -5.89 -17.27
C GLY A 254 -21.74 -4.58 -17.17
N GLY A 255 -21.03 -4.33 -16.07
CA GLY A 255 -20.24 -3.11 -15.84
C GLY A 255 -18.77 -3.23 -16.27
N LYS A 256 -18.08 -2.09 -16.46
CA LYS A 256 -16.63 -2.04 -16.74
C LYS A 256 -15.80 -2.25 -15.46
N VAL A 257 -15.94 -3.40 -14.81
CA VAL A 257 -15.14 -3.77 -13.64
C VAL A 257 -13.99 -4.68 -14.08
N PHE A 258 -12.80 -4.35 -13.62
CA PHE A 258 -11.54 -5.03 -13.91
C PHE A 258 -11.00 -5.66 -12.63
N LEU A 259 -10.93 -7.00 -12.60
CA LEU A 259 -10.34 -7.74 -11.49
C LEU A 259 -8.87 -8.04 -11.83
N VAL A 260 -7.97 -7.50 -11.02
CA VAL A 260 -6.53 -7.61 -11.24
C VAL A 260 -5.94 -8.69 -10.36
N SER A 261 -5.20 -9.64 -10.94
CA SER A 261 -4.46 -10.61 -10.14
C SER A 261 -3.39 -9.91 -9.29
N PRO A 262 -3.24 -10.30 -8.01
CA PRO A 262 -2.18 -9.74 -7.18
C PRO A 262 -0.82 -10.13 -7.77
N PRO A 263 0.16 -9.21 -7.82
CA PRO A 263 1.49 -9.58 -8.25
C PRO A 263 2.15 -10.58 -7.26
N PRO A 264 3.17 -11.34 -7.70
CA PRO A 264 3.82 -12.33 -6.85
C PRO A 264 4.48 -11.70 -5.61
N LEU A 265 4.51 -12.45 -4.51
CA LEU A 265 5.35 -12.13 -3.35
C LEU A 265 6.74 -12.74 -3.54
N GLY A 266 7.77 -11.90 -3.44
CA GLY A 266 9.14 -12.27 -3.80
C GLY A 266 9.32 -12.51 -5.30
N GLU A 267 10.54 -12.92 -5.68
CA GLU A 267 10.94 -13.04 -7.09
C GLU A 267 11.38 -14.47 -7.46
N ALA A 268 11.39 -15.38 -6.48
CA ALA A 268 11.70 -16.79 -6.68
C ALA A 268 10.50 -17.56 -7.27
N LEU A 269 10.54 -17.85 -8.58
CA LEU A 269 9.45 -18.54 -9.30
C LEU A 269 9.08 -19.91 -8.72
N SER A 270 10.02 -20.59 -8.05
CA SER A 270 9.82 -21.91 -7.46
C SER A 270 9.33 -21.88 -6.02
N SER A 271 9.05 -20.70 -5.46
CA SER A 271 8.67 -20.57 -4.05
C SER A 271 7.21 -20.97 -3.80
N PRO A 272 6.87 -21.44 -2.58
CA PRO A 272 5.48 -21.75 -2.21
C PRO A 272 4.54 -20.54 -2.35
N GLU A 273 5.02 -19.34 -2.03
CA GLU A 273 4.27 -18.10 -2.10
C GLU A 273 3.95 -17.73 -3.55
N PHE A 274 4.91 -17.95 -4.45
CA PHE A 274 4.74 -17.77 -5.88
C PHE A 274 3.63 -18.69 -6.40
N ARG A 275 3.69 -19.99 -6.09
CA ARG A 275 2.63 -20.96 -6.44
C ARG A 275 1.25 -20.53 -5.91
N LEU A 276 1.16 -20.07 -4.67
CA LEU A 276 -0.10 -19.60 -4.10
C LEU A 276 -0.63 -18.35 -4.82
N GLY A 277 0.26 -17.43 -5.21
CA GLY A 277 -0.11 -16.28 -6.04
C GLY A 277 -0.72 -16.69 -7.40
N ALA A 278 -0.15 -17.70 -8.05
CA ALA A 278 -0.72 -18.25 -9.29
C ALA A 278 -2.13 -18.82 -9.09
N GLU A 279 -2.34 -19.52 -7.98
CA GLU A 279 -3.64 -20.11 -7.65
C GLU A 279 -4.67 -19.02 -7.32
N MET A 280 -4.29 -17.95 -6.61
CA MET A 280 -5.15 -16.77 -6.42
C MET A 280 -5.52 -16.12 -7.74
N ALA A 281 -4.56 -15.91 -8.64
CA ALA A 281 -4.78 -15.34 -9.97
C ALA A 281 -5.83 -16.16 -10.76
N ARG A 282 -5.70 -17.48 -10.74
CA ARG A 282 -6.66 -18.41 -11.35
C ARG A 282 -8.06 -18.29 -10.74
N ARG A 283 -8.18 -18.16 -9.41
CA ARG A 283 -9.49 -17.98 -8.75
C ARG A 283 -10.14 -16.65 -9.15
N ILE A 284 -9.36 -15.58 -9.31
CA ILE A 284 -9.86 -14.27 -9.75
C ILE A 284 -10.35 -14.34 -11.19
N GLU A 285 -9.61 -15.02 -12.08
CA GLU A 285 -10.03 -15.22 -13.48
C GLU A 285 -11.37 -15.97 -13.58
N LEU A 286 -11.56 -17.02 -12.76
CA LEU A 286 -12.83 -17.73 -12.67
C LEU A 286 -13.96 -16.82 -12.21
N VAL A 287 -13.76 -16.06 -11.13
CA VAL A 287 -14.77 -15.09 -10.63
C VAL A 287 -15.09 -14.03 -11.68
N ALA A 288 -14.08 -13.51 -12.39
CA ALA A 288 -14.28 -12.54 -13.46
C ALA A 288 -15.14 -13.14 -14.58
N THR A 289 -14.86 -14.38 -14.98
CA THR A 289 -15.61 -15.10 -16.01
C THR A 289 -17.06 -15.34 -15.60
N GLU A 290 -17.28 -15.81 -14.36
CA GLU A 290 -18.61 -16.11 -13.82
C GLU A 290 -19.51 -14.87 -13.74
N LEU A 291 -18.94 -13.71 -13.37
CA LEU A 291 -19.67 -12.45 -13.21
C LEU A 291 -19.70 -11.58 -14.46
N GLY A 292 -18.99 -11.96 -15.53
CA GLY A 292 -18.84 -11.14 -16.74
C GLY A 292 -17.95 -9.90 -16.55
N CYS A 293 -17.05 -9.92 -15.56
CA CYS A 293 -16.01 -8.90 -15.37
C CYS A 293 -14.84 -9.11 -16.34
N SER A 294 -13.98 -8.09 -16.45
CA SER A 294 -12.71 -8.22 -17.16
C SER A 294 -11.59 -8.69 -16.23
N TYR A 295 -10.93 -9.80 -16.55
CA TYR A 295 -9.71 -10.23 -15.87
C TYR A 295 -8.47 -9.47 -16.41
N VAL A 296 -7.65 -8.96 -15.50
CA VAL A 296 -6.38 -8.28 -15.79
C VAL A 296 -5.21 -9.16 -15.28
N PRO A 297 -4.42 -9.78 -16.20
CA PRO A 297 -3.43 -10.80 -15.88
C PRO A 297 -2.08 -10.19 -15.44
N LEU A 298 -2.10 -9.47 -14.31
CA LEU A 298 -0.90 -8.77 -13.82
C LEU A 298 0.12 -9.73 -13.21
N TYR A 299 -0.34 -10.76 -12.49
CA TYR A 299 0.51 -11.82 -11.97
C TYR A 299 1.32 -12.48 -13.10
N GLU A 300 0.65 -12.88 -14.17
CA GLU A 300 1.24 -13.56 -15.33
C GLU A 300 2.24 -12.67 -16.05
N ALA A 301 1.95 -11.37 -16.16
CA ALA A 301 2.90 -10.41 -16.71
C ALA A 301 4.18 -10.33 -15.87
N CYS A 302 4.07 -10.34 -14.53
CA CYS A 302 5.22 -10.36 -13.62
C CYS A 302 6.01 -11.68 -13.76
N VAL A 303 5.32 -12.82 -13.85
CA VAL A 303 5.94 -14.14 -14.07
C VAL A 303 6.75 -14.13 -15.37
N ALA A 304 6.14 -13.65 -16.46
CA ALA A 304 6.81 -13.59 -17.77
C ALA A 304 8.04 -12.69 -17.73
N TYR A 305 7.96 -11.55 -17.05
CA TYR A 305 9.10 -10.64 -16.87
C TYR A 305 10.25 -11.31 -16.09
N LEU A 306 9.95 -11.90 -14.94
CA LEU A 306 10.94 -12.57 -14.11
C LEU A 306 11.56 -13.79 -14.83
N ALA A 307 10.76 -14.59 -15.52
CA ALA A 307 11.22 -15.73 -16.30
C ALA A 307 12.14 -15.32 -17.46
N ALA A 308 11.84 -14.22 -18.15
CA ALA A 308 12.68 -13.69 -19.23
C ALA A 308 13.99 -13.08 -18.72
N GLY A 309 14.00 -12.57 -17.50
CA GLY A 309 15.16 -11.93 -16.87
C GLY A 309 16.06 -12.86 -16.07
N GLN A 310 15.75 -14.16 -15.96
CA GLN A 310 16.37 -15.03 -14.95
C GLN A 310 17.91 -15.01 -14.96
N LYS A 311 18.45 -14.32 -13.95
CA LYS A 311 19.62 -14.76 -13.18
C LYS A 311 19.31 -16.14 -12.57
N ASP A 312 20.35 -16.92 -12.25
CA ASP A 312 20.23 -18.30 -11.78
C ASP A 312 19.02 -18.49 -10.82
N PRO A 313 18.05 -19.39 -11.13
CA PRO A 313 16.85 -19.63 -10.32
C PRO A 313 17.13 -19.93 -8.85
N THR A 314 18.33 -20.43 -8.54
CA THR A 314 18.77 -20.71 -7.16
C THR A 314 19.14 -19.47 -6.37
N THR A 315 19.31 -18.32 -7.04
CA THR A 315 19.72 -17.04 -6.45
C THR A 315 18.58 -16.04 -6.32
N ALA A 316 17.41 -16.35 -6.87
CA ALA A 316 16.24 -15.49 -6.78
C ALA A 316 15.73 -15.37 -5.33
N SER A 317 15.39 -14.15 -4.91
CA SER A 317 14.99 -13.86 -3.54
C SER A 317 13.55 -14.33 -3.27
N ARG A 318 13.42 -15.31 -2.37
CA ARG A 318 12.10 -15.76 -1.87
C ARG A 318 11.51 -14.79 -0.87
N TYR A 319 10.18 -14.69 -0.82
CA TYR A 319 9.52 -13.98 0.28
C TYR A 319 9.76 -14.70 1.61
N SER A 320 9.94 -13.90 2.66
CA SER A 320 10.08 -14.35 4.03
C SER A 320 9.68 -13.19 4.93
N LEU A 321 8.79 -13.44 5.89
CA LEU A 321 8.37 -12.40 6.83
C LEU A 321 9.57 -11.83 7.61
N MET A 322 10.58 -12.65 7.88
CA MET A 322 11.79 -12.25 8.60
C MET A 322 12.71 -11.34 7.79
N ASP A 323 12.66 -11.42 6.46
CA ASP A 323 13.45 -10.57 5.55
C ASP A 323 12.66 -9.31 5.16
N PHE A 324 11.36 -9.48 4.93
CA PHE A 324 10.44 -8.39 4.61
C PHE A 324 10.30 -7.38 5.75
N LEU A 325 10.06 -7.82 7.00
CA LEU A 325 9.72 -6.90 8.09
C LEU A 325 10.83 -5.90 8.44
N PRO A 326 12.12 -6.29 8.50
CA PRO A 326 13.22 -5.34 8.61
C PRO A 326 13.31 -4.40 7.40
N GLY A 327 13.12 -4.93 6.19
CA GLY A 327 13.09 -4.14 4.95
C GLY A 327 12.02 -3.05 5.00
N LEU A 328 10.78 -3.41 5.33
CA LEU A 328 9.65 -2.51 5.51
C LEU A 328 9.93 -1.42 6.55
N CYS A 329 10.58 -1.78 7.66
CA CYS A 329 10.94 -0.83 8.71
C CYS A 329 11.94 0.24 8.25
N VAL A 330 12.87 -0.14 7.37
CA VAL A 330 13.95 0.74 6.90
C VAL A 330 13.55 1.50 5.63
N LEU A 331 12.63 0.96 4.84
CA LEU A 331 12.20 1.52 3.56
C LEU A 331 11.70 2.97 3.64
N PRO A 332 10.85 3.39 4.60
CA PRO A 332 10.48 4.79 4.77
C PRO A 332 11.68 5.71 4.99
N TRP A 333 12.68 5.28 5.77
CA TRP A 333 13.88 6.06 6.00
C TRP A 333 14.70 6.24 4.72
N ARG A 334 14.85 5.17 3.93
CA ARG A 334 15.54 5.23 2.64
C ARG A 334 14.85 6.18 1.67
N LEU A 335 13.52 6.08 1.56
CA LEU A 335 12.72 6.91 0.65
C LEU A 335 12.62 8.38 1.09
N TYR A 336 12.34 8.65 2.36
CA TYR A 336 11.99 10.00 2.81
C TYR A 336 13.15 10.74 3.45
N ALA A 337 13.95 10.07 4.29
CA ALA A 337 15.10 10.70 4.94
C ALA A 337 16.33 10.73 4.02
N ALA A 338 16.70 9.58 3.45
CA ALA A 338 17.86 9.46 2.56
C ALA A 338 17.53 9.86 1.11
N ARG A 339 16.25 10.04 0.77
CA ARG A 339 15.78 10.42 -0.58
C ARG A 339 16.27 9.49 -1.69
N GLN A 340 16.51 8.23 -1.37
CA GLN A 340 16.81 7.22 -2.37
C GLN A 340 15.59 7.00 -3.26
N SER A 341 15.83 6.87 -4.56
CA SER A 341 14.79 6.46 -5.51
C SER A 341 14.48 4.96 -5.36
N LEU A 342 13.26 4.55 -5.73
CA LEU A 342 12.88 3.13 -5.76
C LEU A 342 13.82 2.29 -6.63
N SER A 343 14.33 2.85 -7.74
CA SER A 343 15.31 2.17 -8.61
C SER A 343 16.64 1.94 -7.90
N GLN A 344 17.16 2.92 -7.15
CA GLN A 344 18.39 2.75 -6.37
C GLN A 344 18.21 1.69 -5.27
N ILE A 345 17.06 1.73 -4.57
CA ILE A 345 16.77 0.75 -3.53
C ILE A 345 16.69 -0.66 -4.11
N GLN A 346 15.97 -0.81 -5.22
CA GLN A 346 15.83 -2.07 -5.94
C GLN A 346 17.20 -2.62 -6.40
N GLU A 347 18.04 -1.79 -7.01
CA GLU A 347 19.38 -2.17 -7.47
C GLU A 347 20.29 -2.59 -6.31
N GLU A 348 20.30 -1.84 -5.20
CA GLU A 348 21.07 -2.16 -3.99
C GLU A 348 20.64 -3.48 -3.35
N GLN A 349 19.37 -3.88 -3.49
CA GLN A 349 18.84 -5.16 -3.00
C GLN A 349 19.05 -6.30 -4.00
N GLY A 350 19.51 -6.02 -5.22
CA GLY A 350 19.67 -7.01 -6.29
C GLY A 350 18.35 -7.58 -6.80
N LEU A 351 17.24 -6.84 -6.66
CA LEU A 351 15.87 -7.26 -7.02
C LEU A 351 15.46 -6.70 -8.40
N ASP A 352 14.58 -7.39 -9.10
CA ASP A 352 14.20 -7.07 -10.48
C ASP A 352 12.83 -6.37 -10.60
N LEU A 353 11.89 -6.65 -9.70
CA LEU A 353 10.55 -6.03 -9.66
C LEU A 353 10.26 -5.33 -8.33
N THR A 354 10.80 -5.83 -7.23
CA THR A 354 10.47 -5.41 -5.85
C THR A 354 11.59 -4.60 -5.20
N VAL A 355 11.29 -3.90 -4.10
CA VAL A 355 12.27 -3.18 -3.27
C VAL A 355 12.50 -3.83 -1.90
N ASP A 356 11.55 -4.67 -1.46
CA ASP A 356 11.58 -5.38 -0.18
C ASP A 356 10.82 -6.72 -0.24
N LEU A 357 10.68 -7.32 -1.44
CA LEU A 357 9.94 -8.56 -1.72
C LEU A 357 8.40 -8.45 -1.64
N VAL A 358 7.85 -7.26 -1.36
CA VAL A 358 6.40 -7.00 -1.34
C VAL A 358 6.05 -5.74 -2.13
N HIS A 359 6.73 -4.63 -1.87
CA HIS A 359 6.56 -3.36 -2.55
C HIS A 359 7.37 -3.32 -3.82
N PHE A 360 6.85 -2.63 -4.82
CA PHE A 360 7.34 -2.71 -6.17
C PHE A 360 8.11 -1.46 -6.60
N GLY A 361 9.14 -1.69 -7.40
CA GLY A 361 9.94 -0.64 -8.02
C GLY A 361 9.39 -0.18 -9.37
N HIS A 362 10.22 0.59 -10.07
CA HIS A 362 9.86 1.24 -11.33
C HIS A 362 9.60 0.26 -12.49
N CYS A 363 10.30 -0.88 -12.53
CA CYS A 363 10.11 -1.92 -13.57
C CYS A 363 8.69 -2.48 -13.54
N TYR A 364 8.21 -2.84 -12.35
CA TYR A 364 6.82 -3.26 -12.14
C TYR A 364 5.84 -2.16 -12.53
N ALA A 365 6.10 -0.90 -12.16
CA ALA A 365 5.18 0.19 -12.47
C ALA A 365 4.93 0.33 -13.98
N LYS A 366 6.01 0.20 -14.76
CA LYS A 366 5.94 0.20 -16.22
C LYS A 366 5.13 -0.99 -16.74
N LEU A 367 5.44 -2.20 -16.25
CA LEU A 367 4.77 -3.43 -16.63
C LEU A 367 3.27 -3.40 -16.32
N ALA A 368 2.91 -3.03 -15.09
CA ALA A 368 1.53 -2.90 -14.65
C ALA A 368 0.77 -1.85 -15.47
N ALA A 369 1.40 -0.71 -15.76
CA ALA A 369 0.82 0.30 -16.63
C ALA A 369 0.58 -0.24 -18.05
N ASP A 370 1.51 -1.00 -18.63
CA ASP A 370 1.33 -1.59 -19.97
C ASP A 370 0.10 -2.53 -20.01
N VAL A 371 -0.02 -3.42 -19.01
CA VAL A 371 -1.14 -4.36 -18.90
C VAL A 371 -2.48 -3.64 -18.69
N LEU A 372 -2.50 -2.64 -17.81
CA LEU A 372 -3.71 -1.86 -17.51
C LEU A 372 -4.12 -0.96 -18.68
N GLU A 373 -3.19 -0.30 -19.37
CA GLU A 373 -3.49 0.52 -20.55
C GLU A 373 -4.19 -0.29 -21.64
N GLN A 374 -3.71 -1.52 -21.88
CA GLN A 374 -4.33 -2.42 -22.84
C GLN A 374 -5.74 -2.82 -22.42
N LYS A 375 -5.93 -3.25 -21.17
CA LYS A 375 -7.22 -3.76 -20.68
C LYS A 375 -8.28 -2.67 -20.55
N LEU A 376 -7.88 -1.49 -20.11
CA LEU A 376 -8.76 -0.33 -19.97
C LEU A 376 -9.07 0.36 -21.30
N GLY A 377 -8.42 -0.05 -22.41
CA GLY A 377 -8.58 0.57 -23.71
C GLY A 377 -8.05 2.00 -23.76
N LEU A 378 -7.00 2.29 -22.99
CA LEU A 378 -6.35 3.62 -22.94
C LEU A 378 -5.27 3.77 -24.02
N ALA A 379 -4.76 2.65 -24.52
CA ALA A 379 -3.84 2.63 -25.65
C ALA A 379 -4.55 3.17 -26.90
N GLU A 380 -3.88 4.04 -27.67
CA GLU A 380 -4.42 4.55 -28.93
C GLU A 380 -4.87 3.39 -29.84
N SER A 381 -6.10 3.48 -30.35
CA SER A 381 -6.35 2.93 -31.68
C SER A 381 -5.33 3.58 -32.61
N LYS A 382 -4.32 2.82 -33.05
CA LYS A 382 -3.43 3.27 -34.13
C LYS A 382 -4.32 3.89 -35.22
N PRO A 383 -4.09 5.14 -35.63
CA PRO A 383 -4.82 5.74 -36.74
C PRO A 383 -4.65 4.93 -38.03
#